data_AF-A0A2X3GN01-F1
#
_entry.id   AF-A0A2X3GN01-F1
#
_cell.length_a   1.000
_cell.length_b   1.000
_cell.length_c   1.000
_cell.angle_alpha   90.00
_cell.angle_beta   90.00
_cell.angle_gamma   90.00
#
_symmetry.space_group_name_H-M   'P 1'
#
loop_
_entity.id
_entity.type
_entity.pdbx_description
1 polymer ?
#
loop_
_entity_poly.entity_id
_entity_poly.type
_entity_poly.pdbx_seq_one_letter_code
_entity_poly.pdbx_strand_id
1 'polypeptide(L)'
;MRSLAVLRERLRDQAARTPAGAWIRVCGLDPNAIKECAAEQRSLTRWDIDDVTADHPTLLALWDGHSCIVNSRAQALSGLGRQHP
;
A
#
# COMPACT_ATOMS: atom_id res chain seq x y z
N MET A 1 1.09 -12.67 4.83
CA MET A 1 2.38 -11.93 4.77
C MET A 1 2.74 -11.55 6.20
N ARG A 2 4.00 -11.65 6.64
CA ARG A 2 4.34 -11.59 8.09
C ARG A 2 5.27 -10.45 8.52
N SER A 3 5.70 -9.57 7.61
CA SER A 3 6.52 -8.40 7.95
C SER A 3 6.41 -7.28 6.89
N LEU A 4 6.73 -6.05 7.29
CA LEU A 4 6.78 -4.89 6.39
C LEU A 4 7.85 -5.06 5.32
N ALA A 5 8.99 -5.66 5.67
CA ALA A 5 10.07 -5.91 4.71
C ALA A 5 9.61 -6.79 3.54
N VAL A 6 8.88 -7.88 3.82
CA VAL A 6 8.36 -8.79 2.79
C VAL A 6 7.27 -8.11 1.95
N LEU A 7 6.41 -7.31 2.58
CA LEU A 7 5.43 -6.48 1.84
C LEU A 7 6.14 -5.55 0.86
N ARG A 8 7.16 -4.82 1.33
CA ARG A 8 7.94 -3.89 0.53
C ARG A 8 8.67 -4.58 -0.61
N GLU A 9 9.29 -5.73 -0.37
CA GLU A 9 9.95 -6.52 -1.39
C GLU A 9 8.98 -6.96 -2.50
N ARG A 10 7.81 -7.49 -2.15
CA ARG A 10 6.80 -7.89 -3.12
C ARG A 10 6.25 -6.72 -3.92
N LEU A 11 6.08 -5.56 -3.29
CA LEU A 11 5.66 -4.35 -3.99
C LEU A 11 6.72 -3.88 -4.99
N ARG A 12 8.01 -3.97 -4.64
CA ARG A 12 9.10 -3.66 -5.59
C ARG A 12 9.15 -4.63 -6.76
N ASP A 13 9.02 -5.94 -6.52
CA ASP A 13 8.97 -6.94 -7.59
C ASP A 13 7.79 -6.67 -8.54
N GLN A 14 6.62 -6.40 -7.96
CA GLN A 14 5.43 -6.07 -8.74
C GLN A 14 5.62 -4.76 -9.52
N ALA A 15 6.20 -3.73 -8.92
CA ALA A 15 6.50 -2.46 -9.59
C ALA A 15 7.46 -2.66 -10.77
N ALA A 16 8.53 -3.43 -10.59
CA ALA A 16 9.50 -3.73 -11.65
C ALA A 16 8.87 -4.43 -12.87
N ARG A 17 7.79 -5.19 -12.65
CA ARG A 17 7.06 -5.93 -13.70
C ARG A 17 5.87 -5.16 -14.26
N THR A 18 5.52 -4.03 -13.65
CA THR A 18 4.37 -3.22 -14.02
C THR A 18 4.84 -2.06 -14.90
N PRO A 19 4.21 -1.81 -16.07
CA PRO A 19 4.54 -0.64 -16.87
C PRO A 19 4.40 0.67 -16.07
N ALA A 20 5.28 1.64 -16.33
CA ALA A 20 5.26 2.94 -15.66
C ALA A 20 3.86 3.59 -15.74
N GLY A 21 3.34 4.04 -14.59
CA GLY A 21 2.01 4.65 -14.50
C GLY A 21 0.82 3.67 -14.46
N ALA A 22 1.03 2.37 -14.70
CA ALA A 22 -0.02 1.37 -14.50
C ALA A 22 -0.24 1.06 -13.01
N TRP A 23 -1.45 0.61 -12.67
CA TRP A 23 -1.89 0.36 -11.30
C TRP A 23 -1.31 -0.94 -10.73
N ILE A 24 -0.82 -0.85 -9.49
CA ILE A 24 -0.50 -2.02 -8.66
C ILE A 24 -1.69 -2.28 -7.74
N ARG A 25 -2.27 -3.48 -7.83
CA ARG A 25 -3.41 -3.91 -7.00
C ARG A 25 -3.03 -5.17 -6.26
N VAL A 26 -3.11 -5.12 -4.93
CA VAL A 26 -2.88 -6.27 -4.04
C VAL A 26 -4.16 -6.50 -3.25
N CYS A 27 -4.55 -7.75 -3.08
CA CYS A 27 -5.73 -8.13 -2.31
C CYS A 27 -5.37 -9.14 -1.21
N GLY A 28 -6.18 -9.17 -0.15
CA GLY A 28 -6.02 -10.14 0.93
C GLY A 28 -4.91 -9.80 1.92
N LEU A 29 -4.55 -8.51 2.04
CA LEU A 29 -3.58 -8.08 3.03
C LEU A 29 -4.21 -8.08 4.42
N ASP A 30 -3.73 -8.93 5.31
CA ASP A 30 -4.07 -8.84 6.72
C ASP A 30 -3.07 -7.90 7.43
N PRO A 31 -3.49 -6.68 7.84
CA PRO A 31 -2.60 -5.73 8.52
C PRO A 31 -2.19 -6.21 9.91
N ASN A 32 -3.02 -7.03 10.58
CA ASN A 32 -2.72 -7.56 11.91
C ASN A 32 -1.64 -8.65 11.87
N ALA A 33 -1.43 -9.27 10.71
CA ALA A 33 -0.38 -10.26 10.51
C ALA A 33 1.02 -9.63 10.35
N ILE A 34 1.12 -8.31 10.22
CA ILE A 34 2.41 -7.59 10.10
C ILE A 34 2.98 -7.37 11.49
N LYS A 35 4.13 -8.02 11.77
CA LYS A 35 4.78 -8.00 13.09
C LYS A 35 5.09 -6.59 13.59
N GLU A 36 5.58 -5.71 12.72
CA GLU A 36 5.96 -4.33 13.08
C GLU A 36 4.72 -3.52 13.49
N CYS A 37 3.64 -3.61 12.70
CA CYS A 37 2.36 -2.97 13.04
C CYS A 37 1.76 -3.52 14.34
N ALA A 38 1.83 -4.84 14.55
CA ALA A 38 1.36 -5.49 15.77
C ALA A 38 2.19 -5.09 17.00
N ALA A 39 3.52 -5.01 16.87
CA ALA A 39 4.43 -4.62 17.95
C ALA A 39 4.25 -3.16 18.36
N GLU A 40 4.01 -2.27 17.38
CA GLU A 40 3.76 -0.84 17.60
C GLU A 40 2.29 -0.52 17.91
N GLN A 41 1.41 -1.54 17.97
CA GLN A 41 -0.04 -1.38 18.18
C GLN A 41 -0.66 -0.34 17.25
N ARG A 42 -0.23 -0.32 15.98
CA ARG A 42 -0.69 0.62 14.96
C ARG A 42 -1.21 -0.08 13.72
N SER A 43 -2.06 0.62 12.98
CA SER A 43 -2.48 0.18 11.65
C SER A 43 -1.38 0.41 10.62
N LEU A 44 -1.42 -0.40 9.56
CA LEU A 44 -0.63 -0.15 8.36
C LEU A 44 -1.10 1.16 7.70
N THR A 45 -0.16 2.00 7.28
CA THR A 45 -0.46 3.30 6.68
C THR A 45 0.15 3.43 5.30
N ARG A 46 -0.26 4.45 4.54
CA ARG A 46 0.35 4.75 3.23
C ARG A 46 1.86 4.98 3.32
N TRP A 47 2.35 5.51 4.43
CA TRP A 47 3.77 5.83 4.62
C TRP A 47 4.66 4.59 4.64
N ASP A 48 4.11 3.43 5.00
CA ASP A 48 4.84 2.16 5.01
C ASP A 48 5.17 1.67 3.58
N ILE A 49 4.39 2.10 2.58
CA ILE A 49 4.44 1.62 1.19
C ILE A 49 4.77 2.70 0.16
N ASP A 50 4.69 3.98 0.53
CA ASP A 50 4.80 5.10 -0.42
C ASP A 50 6.15 5.10 -1.14
N ASP A 51 7.24 4.96 -0.37
CA ASP A 51 8.62 4.93 -0.88
C ASP A 51 8.85 3.85 -1.95
N VAL A 52 8.25 2.66 -1.76
CA VAL A 52 8.46 1.51 -2.66
C VAL A 52 7.47 1.47 -3.82
N THR A 53 6.50 2.39 -3.85
CA THR A 53 5.45 2.44 -4.86
C THR A 53 5.28 3.81 -5.50
N ALA A 54 6.22 4.74 -5.29
CA ALA A 54 6.09 6.12 -5.74
C ALA A 54 5.84 6.28 -7.26
N ASP A 55 6.33 5.33 -8.07
CA ASP A 55 6.19 5.35 -9.53
C ASP A 55 4.81 4.87 -10.02
N HIS A 56 4.05 4.15 -9.19
CA HIS A 56 2.82 3.48 -9.59
C HIS A 56 1.68 3.74 -8.60
N PRO A 57 0.48 4.13 -9.07
CA PRO A 57 -0.68 4.16 -8.19
C PRO A 57 -0.94 2.78 -7.61
N THR A 58 -0.95 2.70 -6.28
CA THR A 58 -1.03 1.43 -5.56
C THR A 58 -2.27 1.39 -4.67
N LEU A 59 -3.00 0.28 -4.76
CA LEU A 59 -4.13 -0.06 -3.90
C LEU A 59 -3.89 -1.42 -3.25
N LEU A 60 -3.92 -1.45 -1.93
CA LEU A 60 -3.87 -2.66 -1.11
C LEU A 60 -5.25 -2.88 -0.49
N ALA A 61 -6.04 -3.80 -1.04
CA ALA A 61 -7.28 -4.24 -0.43
C ALA A 61 -6.97 -5.16 0.75
N LEU A 62 -7.54 -4.83 1.91
CA LEU A 62 -7.36 -5.61 3.12
C LEU A 62 -8.15 -6.92 3.02
N TRP A 63 -7.80 -7.87 3.89
CA TRP A 63 -8.46 -9.17 3.98
C TRP A 63 -9.97 -9.07 4.25
N ASP A 64 -10.41 -8.01 4.93
CA ASP A 64 -11.82 -7.78 5.27
C ASP A 64 -12.72 -7.52 4.05
N GLY A 65 -12.15 -7.20 2.88
CA GLY A 65 -12.88 -6.93 1.65
C GLY A 65 -13.60 -5.58 1.59
N HIS A 66 -13.51 -4.77 2.66
CA HIS A 66 -14.21 -3.47 2.75
C HIS A 66 -13.25 -2.30 2.98
N SER A 67 -12.01 -2.58 3.39
CA SER A 67 -11.00 -1.58 3.65
C SER A 67 -9.86 -1.68 2.63
N CYS A 68 -9.23 -0.54 2.33
CA CYS A 68 -8.02 -0.52 1.53
C CYS A 68 -7.05 0.57 1.97
N ILE A 69 -5.78 0.38 1.63
CA ILE A 69 -4.71 1.36 1.81
C ILE A 69 -4.23 1.76 0.42
N VAL A 70 -4.19 3.06 0.17
CA VAL A 70 -3.70 3.64 -1.09
C VAL A 70 -2.46 4.48 -0.83
N ASN A 71 -1.52 4.47 -1.77
CA ASN A 71 -0.34 5.33 -1.70
C ASN A 71 -0.68 6.80 -2.06
N SER A 72 0.25 7.72 -1.84
CA SER A 72 0.08 9.16 -2.12
C SER A 72 -0.27 9.41 -3.58
N ARG A 73 0.30 8.62 -4.51
CA ARG A 73 0.02 8.73 -5.95
C ARG A 73 -1.41 8.32 -6.30
N ALA A 74 -1.90 7.22 -5.75
CA ALA A 74 -3.28 6.78 -5.93
C ALA A 74 -4.27 7.76 -5.27
N GLN A 75 -3.93 8.32 -4.11
CA GLN A 75 -4.73 9.36 -3.44
C GLN A 75 -4.80 10.66 -4.27
N ALA A 76 -3.70 11.06 -4.91
CA ALA A 76 -3.69 12.21 -5.80
C ALA A 76 -4.59 11.99 -7.03
N LEU A 77 -4.57 10.79 -7.59
CA LEU A 77 -5.40 10.42 -8.75
C LEU A 77 -6.89 10.27 -8.40
N SER A 78 -7.24 9.94 -7.16
CA SER A 78 -8.63 9.85 -6.73
C SER A 78 -9.29 11.21 -6.52
N GLY A 79 -8.58 12.33 -6.74
CA GLY A 79 -9.08 13.67 -6.45
C GLY A 79 -9.19 13.99 -4.96
N LEU A 80 -8.71 13.10 -4.09
CA LEU A 80 -8.69 13.27 -2.62
C LEU A 80 -7.38 13.89 -2.12
N GLY A 81 -6.47 14.28 -3.03
CA GLY A 81 -5.20 14.89 -2.68
C GLY A 81 -5.39 16.31 -2.18
N ARG A 82 -5.04 16.57 -0.91
CA ARG A 82 -4.81 17.89 -0.25
C ARG A 82 -5.58 19.11 -0.82
N GLN A 83 -6.84 18.94 -1.19
CA GLN A 83 -7.76 19.97 -1.69
C GLN A 83 -9.01 20.06 -0.79
N HIS A 84 -8.86 19.65 0.48
CA HIS A 84 -9.85 19.86 1.52
C HIS A 84 -9.21 20.76 2.59
N PRO A 85 -9.70 22.00 2.77
CA PRO A 85 -9.22 22.91 3.81
C PRO A 85 -9.51 22.40 5.23
#